data_AF-A0A263DSG2-F1
#
_entry.id   AF-A0A263DSG2-F1
#
_cell.length_a   1.000
_cell.length_b   1.000
_cell.length_c   1.000
_cell.angle_alpha   90.00
_cell.angle_beta   90.00
_cell.angle_gamma   90.00
#
_symmetry.space_group_name_H-M   'P 1'
#
loop_
_entity.id
_entity.type
_entity.pdbx_description
1 polymer ?
#
loop_
_entity_poly.entity_id
_entity_poly.type
_entity_poly.pdbx_seq_one_letter_code
_entity_poly.pdbx_strand_id
1 'polypeptide(L)'
;MNRSPQPDDDVARQAARWYDGLAEVLSDVGRRVAQLGEQVAGDWPDTHGREWADRIAEVGGALRRESAAAQELAEAHARQAGQYGFPAAPLTGPAGFVGRRTGARLAGTEAERVDDERGMQIAELPPTPPSG
;
A
#
# COMPACT_ATOMS: atom_id res chain seq x y z
N MET A 1 -26.44 -14.41 6.68
CA MET A 1 -25.50 -14.02 7.77
C MET A 1 -24.57 -12.97 7.19
N ASN A 2 -24.79 -11.70 7.52
CA ASN A 2 -24.00 -10.56 7.03
C ASN A 2 -22.71 -10.51 7.85
N ARG A 3 -21.54 -10.80 7.25
CA ARG A 3 -20.26 -10.46 7.87
C ARG A 3 -20.05 -8.96 7.70
N SER A 4 -20.08 -8.22 8.80
CA SER A 4 -19.61 -6.84 8.78
C SER A 4 -18.13 -6.84 8.42
N PRO A 5 -17.70 -6.03 7.44
CA PRO A 5 -16.29 -5.89 7.14
C PRO A 5 -15.52 -5.36 8.38
N GLN A 6 -14.28 -5.83 8.55
CA GLN A 6 -13.40 -5.32 9.61
C GLN A 6 -12.85 -3.94 9.21
N PRO A 7 -12.58 -3.04 10.17
CA PRO A 7 -12.14 -1.68 9.88
C PRO A 7 -10.85 -1.64 9.02
N ASP A 8 -9.92 -2.56 9.24
CA ASP A 8 -8.66 -2.62 8.47
C ASP A 8 -8.86 -3.08 7.03
N ASP A 9 -9.81 -3.99 6.78
CA ASP A 9 -10.19 -4.42 5.43
C ASP A 9 -10.82 -3.28 4.63
N ASP A 10 -11.64 -2.47 5.29
CA ASP A 10 -12.30 -1.33 4.65
C ASP A 10 -11.31 -0.22 4.31
N VAL A 11 -10.33 0.03 5.18
CA VAL A 11 -9.23 0.95 4.90
C VAL A 11 -8.39 0.45 3.72
N ALA A 12 -8.04 -0.84 3.68
CA ALA A 12 -7.30 -1.42 2.56
C ALA A 12 -8.08 -1.36 1.24
N ARG A 13 -9.40 -1.64 1.25
CA ARG A 13 -10.26 -1.49 0.07
C ARG A 13 -10.38 -0.04 -0.38
N GLN A 14 -10.47 0.89 0.57
CA GLN A 14 -10.54 2.31 0.26
C GLN A 14 -9.24 2.79 -0.38
N ALA A 15 -8.09 2.40 0.17
CA ALA A 15 -6.78 2.68 -0.42
C ALA A 15 -6.66 2.09 -1.83
N ALA A 16 -7.05 0.82 -2.03
CA ALA A 16 -7.03 0.17 -3.33
C ALA A 16 -7.84 0.96 -4.38
N ARG A 17 -9.08 1.35 -4.06
CA ARG A 17 -9.92 2.16 -4.95
C ARG A 17 -9.33 3.53 -5.25
N TRP A 18 -8.71 4.16 -4.26
CA TRP A 18 -8.07 5.45 -4.45
C TRP A 18 -6.88 5.36 -5.40
N TYR A 19 -6.01 4.37 -5.22
CA TYR A 19 -4.87 4.13 -6.09
C TYR A 19 -5.27 3.73 -7.51
N ASP A 20 -6.34 2.94 -7.66
CA ASP A 20 -6.91 2.57 -8.97
C ASP A 20 -7.41 3.82 -9.72
N GLY A 21 -8.20 4.67 -9.05
CA GLY A 21 -8.65 5.93 -9.63
C GLY A 21 -7.50 6.89 -9.97
N LEU A 22 -6.43 6.93 -9.15
CA LEU A 22 -5.23 7.70 -9.46
C LEU A 22 -4.52 7.14 -10.71
N ALA A 23 -4.38 5.81 -10.81
CA ALA A 23 -3.78 5.16 -11.97
C ALA A 23 -4.54 5.50 -13.27
N GLU A 24 -5.87 5.47 -13.23
CA GLU A 24 -6.73 5.86 -14.35
C GLU A 24 -6.51 7.30 -14.78
N VAL A 25 -6.52 8.25 -13.82
CA VAL A 25 -6.31 9.68 -14.11
C VAL A 25 -4.93 9.92 -14.71
N LEU A 26 -3.88 9.33 -14.14
CA LEU A 26 -2.51 9.46 -14.66
C LEU A 26 -2.37 8.86 -16.06
N SER A 27 -3.01 7.72 -16.32
CA SER A 27 -3.03 7.08 -17.64
C SER A 27 -3.74 7.95 -18.68
N ASP A 28 -4.91 8.51 -18.34
CA ASP A 28 -5.65 9.38 -19.26
C ASP A 28 -4.90 10.68 -19.55
N VAL A 29 -4.32 11.33 -18.53
CA VAL A 29 -3.49 12.51 -18.73
C VAL A 29 -2.25 12.16 -19.57
N GLY A 30 -1.56 11.06 -19.27
CA GLY A 30 -0.41 10.60 -20.06
C GLY A 30 -0.76 10.34 -21.52
N ARG A 31 -1.94 9.78 -21.81
CA ARG A 31 -2.46 9.59 -23.17
C ARG A 31 -2.71 10.93 -23.87
N ARG A 32 -3.36 11.88 -23.20
CA ARG A 32 -3.63 13.22 -23.77
C ARG A 32 -2.34 13.99 -24.06
N VAL A 33 -1.36 13.89 -23.16
CA VAL A 33 -0.03 14.48 -23.34
C VAL A 33 0.67 13.88 -24.55
N ALA A 34 0.65 12.55 -24.72
CA ALA A 34 1.22 11.92 -25.92
C ALA A 34 0.55 12.39 -27.22
N GLN A 35 -0.79 12.47 -27.23
CA GLN A 35 -1.55 12.99 -28.38
C GLN A 35 -1.20 14.44 -28.70
N LEU A 36 -0.99 15.28 -27.68
CA LEU A 36 -0.52 16.65 -27.87
C LEU A 36 0.88 16.68 -28.50
N GLY A 37 1.79 15.79 -28.07
CA GLY A 37 3.14 15.70 -28.64
C GLY A 37 3.11 15.36 -30.13
N GLU A 38 2.25 14.42 -30.53
CA GLU A 38 2.02 14.07 -31.94
C GLU A 38 1.45 15.25 -32.74
N GLN A 39 0.52 16.01 -32.16
CA GLN A 39 -0.04 17.22 -32.80
C GLN A 39 1.03 18.30 -32.99
N VAL A 40 1.84 18.58 -31.97
CA VAL A 40 2.94 19.57 -32.07
C VAL A 40 3.94 19.16 -33.15
N ALA A 41 4.30 17.86 -33.23
CA ALA A 41 5.20 17.37 -34.27
C ALA A 41 4.61 17.52 -35.69
N GLY A 42 3.29 17.39 -35.83
CA GLY A 42 2.58 17.59 -37.10
C GLY A 42 2.49 19.06 -37.50
N ASP A 43 2.16 19.93 -36.54
CA ASP A 43 1.95 21.36 -36.78
C ASP A 43 3.29 22.09 -37.01
N TRP A 44 4.35 21.68 -36.30
CA TRP A 44 5.70 22.26 -36.38
C TRP A 44 6.74 21.20 -36.77
N PRO A 45 6.95 20.93 -38.08
CA PRO A 45 7.87 19.90 -38.54
C PRO A 45 9.37 20.31 -38.47
N ASP A 46 9.68 21.44 -37.85
CA ASP A 46 11.05 21.93 -37.69
C ASP A 46 11.76 21.27 -36.50
N THR A 47 13.03 21.61 -36.30
CA THR A 47 13.83 21.04 -35.20
C THR A 47 13.23 21.40 -33.83
N HIS A 48 12.71 22.61 -33.69
CA HIS A 48 12.13 23.07 -32.43
C HIS A 48 10.83 22.34 -32.08
N GLY A 49 9.96 22.08 -33.07
CA GLY A 49 8.76 21.27 -32.88
C GLY A 49 9.06 19.82 -32.52
N ARG A 50 10.12 19.22 -33.10
CA ARG A 50 10.61 17.90 -32.68
C ARG A 50 11.11 17.90 -31.24
N GLU A 51 11.91 18.87 -30.83
CA GLU A 51 12.37 18.98 -29.44
C GLU A 51 11.21 19.11 -28.45
N TRP A 52 10.16 19.86 -28.83
CA TRP A 52 8.95 19.95 -28.01
C TRP A 52 8.19 18.62 -27.95
N ALA A 53 8.03 17.93 -29.08
CA ALA A 53 7.39 16.62 -29.11
C ALA A 53 8.13 15.60 -28.25
N ASP A 54 9.47 15.60 -28.27
CA ASP A 54 10.31 14.74 -27.45
C ASP A 54 10.12 15.03 -25.95
N ARG A 55 10.16 16.30 -25.54
CA ARG A 55 9.89 16.69 -24.13
C ARG A 55 8.49 16.31 -23.67
N ILE A 56 7.50 16.45 -24.54
CA ILE A 56 6.11 16.05 -24.24
C ILE A 56 6.02 14.52 -24.11
N ALA A 57 6.71 13.77 -24.97
CA ALA A 57 6.78 12.31 -24.89
C ALA A 57 7.45 11.84 -23.58
N GLU A 58 8.49 12.52 -23.11
CA GLU A 58 9.13 12.24 -21.81
C GLU A 58 8.14 12.39 -20.65
N VAL A 59 7.34 13.47 -20.65
CA VAL A 59 6.30 13.69 -19.64
C VAL A 59 5.22 12.61 -19.71
N GLY A 60 4.75 12.28 -20.91
CA GLY A 60 3.77 11.19 -21.11
C GLY A 60 4.30 9.84 -20.63
N GLY A 61 5.59 9.56 -20.86
CA GLY A 61 6.27 8.36 -20.36
C GLY A 61 6.39 8.33 -18.83
N ALA A 62 6.68 9.47 -18.20
CA ALA A 62 6.70 9.58 -16.74
C ALA A 62 5.33 9.31 -16.13
N LEU A 63 4.28 9.94 -16.64
CA LEU A 63 2.90 9.73 -16.19
C LEU A 63 2.46 8.26 -16.32
N ARG A 64 2.87 7.58 -17.39
CA ARG A 64 2.58 6.15 -17.56
C ARG A 64 3.28 5.27 -16.53
N ARG A 65 4.53 5.58 -16.17
CA ARG A 65 5.26 4.86 -15.11
C ARG A 65 4.60 5.06 -13.76
N GLU A 66 4.22 6.30 -13.43
CA GLU A 66 3.52 6.59 -12.18
C GLU A 66 2.13 5.94 -12.12
N SER A 67 1.41 5.91 -13.25
CA SER A 67 0.14 5.16 -13.37
C SER A 67 0.33 3.67 -13.08
N ALA A 68 1.37 3.04 -13.66
CA ALA A 68 1.68 1.64 -13.40
C ALA A 68 2.04 1.40 -11.91
N ALA A 69 2.85 2.27 -11.31
CA ALA A 69 3.18 2.19 -9.89
C ALA A 69 1.94 2.34 -8.99
N ALA A 70 1.02 3.25 -9.32
CA ALA A 70 -0.26 3.40 -8.63
C ALA A 70 -1.11 2.12 -8.75
N GLN A 71 -1.14 1.48 -9.92
CA GLN A 71 -1.86 0.23 -10.11
C GLN A 71 -1.26 -0.93 -9.29
N GLU A 72 0.08 -1.03 -9.21
CA GLU A 72 0.75 -2.01 -8.35
C GLU A 72 0.37 -1.82 -6.87
N LEU A 73 0.27 -0.57 -6.40
CA LEU A 73 -0.19 -0.26 -5.04
C LEU A 73 -1.66 -0.62 -4.84
N ALA A 74 -2.52 -0.37 -5.83
CA ALA A 74 -3.92 -0.77 -5.79
C ALA A 74 -4.07 -2.28 -5.63
N GLU A 75 -3.32 -3.06 -6.42
CA GLU A 75 -3.29 -4.52 -6.37
C GLU A 75 -2.72 -5.06 -5.05
N ALA A 76 -1.69 -4.41 -4.49
CA ALA A 76 -1.14 -4.77 -3.19
C ALA A 76 -2.17 -4.59 -2.07
N HIS A 77 -2.88 -3.46 -2.05
CA HIS A 77 -3.94 -3.21 -1.07
C HIS A 77 -5.17 -4.10 -1.26
N ALA A 78 -5.55 -4.42 -2.50
CA ALA A 78 -6.64 -5.34 -2.79
C ALA A 78 -6.34 -6.77 -2.29
N ARG A 79 -5.09 -7.23 -2.47
CA ARG A 79 -4.62 -8.52 -1.93
C ARG A 79 -4.66 -8.53 -0.41
N GLN A 80 -4.22 -7.45 0.24
CA GLN A 80 -4.27 -7.32 1.70
C GLN A 80 -5.71 -7.45 2.24
N ALA A 81 -6.68 -6.76 1.62
CA ALA A 81 -8.09 -6.85 2.00
C ALA A 81 -8.74 -8.23 1.74
N GLY A 82 -8.14 -9.06 0.88
CA GLY A 82 -8.57 -10.43 0.63
C GLY A 82 -7.94 -11.45 1.58
N GLN A 83 -6.75 -11.18 2.10
CA GLN A 83 -5.98 -12.10 2.95
C GLN A 83 -6.48 -12.17 4.40
N TYR A 84 -7.05 -11.09 4.94
CA TYR A 84 -7.61 -11.07 6.31
C TYR A 84 -9.03 -11.63 6.41
N GLY A 85 -9.66 -11.98 5.29
CA GLY A 85 -10.90 -12.74 5.23
C GLY A 85 -10.74 -14.20 5.65
N PHE A 86 -10.40 -14.47 6.92
CA PHE A 86 -10.26 -15.85 7.41
C PHE A 86 -11.56 -16.65 7.25
N PRO A 87 -11.48 -17.96 6.94
CA PRO A 87 -12.62 -18.85 7.00
C PRO A 87 -13.02 -19.04 8.47
N ALA A 88 -14.22 -18.61 8.85
CA ALA A 88 -14.87 -19.07 10.07
C ALA A 88 -15.08 -20.58 9.92
N ALA A 89 -14.21 -21.37 10.56
CA ALA A 89 -14.40 -22.81 10.68
C ALA A 89 -15.77 -23.08 11.35
N PRO A 90 -16.56 -24.04 10.85
CA PRO A 90 -17.87 -24.33 11.43
C PRO A 90 -17.69 -24.93 12.83
N LEU A 91 -18.14 -24.21 13.86
CA LEU A 91 -18.32 -24.75 15.21
C LEU A 91 -19.44 -25.79 15.18
N THR A 92 -19.08 -27.04 14.92
CA THR A 92 -20.00 -28.18 15.04
C THR A 92 -19.42 -29.14 16.07
N GLY A 93 -19.93 -29.06 17.30
CA GLY A 93 -19.57 -29.99 18.37
C GLY A 93 -20.32 -29.64 19.67
N PRO A 94 -21.19 -30.53 20.19
CA PRO A 94 -21.87 -30.31 21.45
C PRO A 94 -20.94 -30.65 22.63
N ALA A 95 -21.03 -29.82 23.68
CA ALA A 95 -20.53 -30.02 25.03
C ALA A 95 -18.99 -29.96 25.28
N GLY A 96 -18.61 -28.91 26.03
CA GLY A 96 -17.72 -29.05 27.19
C GLY A 96 -16.22 -29.01 26.96
N PHE A 97 -15.62 -27.82 26.99
CA PHE A 97 -14.45 -27.53 27.82
C PHE A 97 -14.17 -26.02 27.84
N VAL A 98 -14.05 -25.43 29.03
CA VAL A 98 -13.49 -24.10 29.22
C VAL A 98 -11.97 -24.22 29.00
N GLY A 99 -11.55 -24.14 27.74
CA GLY A 99 -10.14 -24.16 27.34
C GLY A 99 -9.64 -22.74 27.06
N ARG A 100 -8.67 -22.28 27.85
CA ARG A 100 -7.84 -21.09 27.61
C ARG A 100 -7.54 -20.93 26.11
N ARG A 101 -7.90 -19.78 25.54
CA ARG A 101 -7.46 -19.38 24.19
C ARG A 101 -5.95 -19.48 24.12
N THR A 102 -5.46 -20.51 23.45
CA THR A 102 -4.06 -20.64 23.08
C THR A 102 -3.90 -19.80 21.82
N GLY A 103 -3.21 -18.66 21.94
CA GLY A 103 -2.86 -17.83 20.79
C GLY A 103 -2.08 -18.63 19.74
N ALA A 104 -2.10 -18.16 18.49
CA ALA A 104 -1.41 -18.79 17.38
C ALA A 104 0.05 -19.07 17.75
N ARG A 105 0.47 -20.34 17.66
CA ARG A 105 1.89 -20.69 17.79
C ARG A 105 2.60 -20.29 16.51
N LEU A 106 3.38 -19.21 16.59
CA LEU A 106 4.35 -18.85 15.56
C LEU A 106 5.38 -19.99 15.47
N ALA A 107 5.72 -20.40 14.25
CA ALA A 107 6.74 -21.40 14.02
C ALA A 107 8.09 -20.91 14.57
N GLY A 108 8.70 -21.70 15.45
CA GLY A 108 10.09 -21.65 15.92
C GLY A 108 10.80 -20.28 15.95
N THR A 109 10.87 -19.67 17.12
CA THR A 109 11.93 -18.69 17.42
C THR A 109 13.06 -19.41 18.13
N GLU A 110 14.01 -19.97 17.38
CA GLU A 110 15.37 -20.08 17.92
C GLU A 110 15.93 -18.66 17.95
N ALA A 111 15.65 -17.95 19.04
CA ALA A 111 16.20 -16.65 19.33
C ALA A 111 17.33 -16.85 20.34
N GLU A 112 18.57 -16.75 19.86
CA GLU A 112 19.76 -16.64 20.69
C GLU A 112 19.71 -15.28 21.42
N ARG A 113 19.84 -15.28 22.75
CA ARG A 113 19.94 -14.04 23.52
C ARG A 113 21.31 -13.43 23.27
N VAL A 114 21.34 -12.28 22.62
CA VAL A 114 22.55 -11.46 22.48
C VAL A 114 22.89 -10.87 23.84
N ASP A 115 24.15 -11.05 24.23
CA ASP A 115 24.83 -10.61 25.45
C ASP A 115 24.40 -9.22 25.95
N ASP A 116 24.01 -9.17 27.23
CA ASP A 116 23.52 -7.98 27.94
C ASP A 116 24.64 -6.96 28.21
N GLU A 117 25.92 -7.31 28.01
CA GLU A 117 27.05 -6.45 28.35
C GLU A 117 27.24 -5.24 27.41
N ARG A 118 26.54 -5.16 26.28
CA ARG A 118 26.61 -4.01 25.34
C ARG A 118 25.26 -3.50 24.81
N GLY A 119 24.16 -3.75 25.52
CA GLY A 119 22.83 -3.26 25.15
C GLY A 119 22.67 -1.74 25.35
N MET A 120 22.09 -1.05 24.37
CA MET A 120 21.72 0.37 24.49
C MET A 120 20.71 0.58 25.63
N GLN A 121 21.09 1.39 26.63
CA GLN A 121 20.19 1.86 27.68
C GLN A 121 19.27 2.98 27.16
N ILE A 122 17.96 2.80 27.30
CA ILE A 122 16.98 3.86 27.11
C ILE A 122 17.03 4.76 28.35
N ALA A 123 17.29 6.06 28.16
CA ALA A 123 17.37 6.99 29.27
C ALA A 123 15.99 7.17 29.93
N GLU A 124 15.91 6.94 31.24
CA GLU A 124 14.72 7.23 32.04
C GLU A 124 14.67 8.73 32.40
N LEU A 125 13.48 9.33 32.27
CA LEU A 125 13.23 10.72 32.62
C LEU A 125 13.15 10.85 34.15
N PRO A 126 13.82 11.84 34.79
CA PRO A 126 13.68 12.03 36.23
C PRO A 126 12.24 12.41 36.61
N PRO A 127 11.74 11.97 37.77
CA PRO A 127 10.41 12.33 38.23
C PRO A 127 10.30 13.83 38.49
N THR A 128 9.20 14.44 38.04
CA THR A 128 8.89 15.85 38.29
C THR A 128 8.78 16.14 39.79
N PRO A 129 9.41 17.22 40.31
CA PRO A 129 9.31 17.56 41.72
C PRO A 129 7.88 17.97 42.11
N PRO A 130 7.46 17.73 43.37
CA PRO A 130 6.12 18.09 43.82
C PRO A 130 5.92 19.61 43.80
N SER A 131 4.76 20.04 43.32
CA SER A 131 4.31 21.43 43.36
C SER A 131 4.10 21.86 44.81
N GLY A 132 4.93 22.79 45.28
CA GLY A 132 4.72 23.56 46.52
C GLY A 132 4.13 24.92 46.23
#